data_AF-A0A9P9NSV4-F1
#
_entry.id   AF-A0A9P9NSV4-F1
#
_cell.length_a   1.000
_cell.length_b   1.000
_cell.length_c   1.000
_cell.angle_alpha   90.00
_cell.angle_beta   90.00
_cell.angle_gamma   90.00
#
_symmetry.space_group_name_H-M   'P 1'
#
loop_
_entity.id
_entity.type
_entity.pdbx_description
1 polymer ?
#
loop_
_entity_poly.entity_id
_entity_poly.type
_entity_poly.pdbx_seq_one_letter_code
_entity_poly.pdbx_strand_id
1 'polypeptide(L)'
;MRLLRYDNDGPKNNQWQLINFSYDETPFYAILSHTWGPDEEEVTLKDITDGAREGNDDWQKKAGYRKLVFCHEQAKQDGLRYIWIDTCCIDKSSSAELQESLNSMFRWYKNAARCYVYLSDVTVDPFLVTEEDAWLMAFRKSRWFTRGWTLQELIAPSSVVFYTVDGKRLGDKQSLETIIHEITGIHRKALRGVEMSHFSIETRRSWAKKRRTKRPEDGAYCLQGICNVYLPYMYGWGGEMAMHQLEKEIKESKSPLKMDREEAIHVGGASWKNLIALDEDQLRKLDSSLQEFTEWFLKQSQSPSQSSRTRSTMSLDASREMKELLAGFGVAYADDSALKGKIKTCEEGWSLFGAEHESDYRRVLGWLDNRWWMSNDPENFHKGITAVTTLVDLMIWRGLWKRQ
;
A
#
# COMPACT_ATOMS: atom_id res chain seq x y z
N MET A 1 11.57 -5.03 12.27
CA MET A 1 10.67 -5.97 11.56
C MET A 1 11.44 -7.23 11.22
N ARG A 2 10.83 -8.40 11.35
CA ARG A 2 11.45 -9.69 10.98
C ARG A 2 10.89 -10.17 9.64
N LEU A 3 11.74 -10.53 8.70
CA LEU A 3 11.36 -11.04 7.38
C LEU A 3 11.90 -12.47 7.17
N LEU A 4 11.19 -13.25 6.37
CA LEU A 4 11.58 -14.59 5.94
C LEU A 4 12.29 -14.55 4.59
N ARG A 5 13.32 -15.38 4.45
CA ARG A 5 14.02 -15.66 3.19
C ARG A 5 14.25 -17.16 3.08
N TYR A 6 14.10 -17.72 1.89
CA TYR A 6 14.56 -19.07 1.60
C TYR A 6 16.00 -19.01 1.06
N ASP A 7 16.91 -19.76 1.67
CA ASP A 7 18.32 -19.80 1.28
C ASP A 7 18.61 -21.06 0.46
N ASN A 8 18.89 -20.87 -0.83
CA ASN A 8 19.27 -21.92 -1.77
C ASN A 8 20.79 -22.05 -1.94
N ASP A 9 21.57 -21.07 -1.44
CA ASP A 9 23.00 -20.92 -1.73
C ASP A 9 23.89 -21.07 -0.48
N GLY A 10 23.28 -21.24 0.70
CA GLY A 10 23.97 -21.34 1.98
C GLY A 10 24.61 -22.72 2.24
N PRO A 11 25.54 -22.83 3.22
CA PRO A 11 26.23 -24.08 3.55
C PRO A 11 25.32 -25.21 4.04
N LYS A 12 24.07 -24.88 4.41
CA LYS A 12 22.96 -25.80 4.64
C LYS A 12 21.87 -25.51 3.59
N ASN A 13 22.04 -25.99 2.36
CA ASN A 13 21.08 -25.80 1.27
C ASN A 13 19.63 -26.05 1.74
N ASN A 14 18.67 -25.28 1.19
CA ASN A 14 17.23 -25.48 1.32
C ASN A 14 16.62 -25.17 2.71
N GLN A 15 17.01 -24.06 3.34
CA GLN A 15 16.46 -23.66 4.66
C GLN A 15 15.82 -22.27 4.69
N TRP A 16 14.79 -22.14 5.54
CA TRP A 16 14.17 -20.87 5.87
C TRP A 16 15.00 -20.09 6.88
N GLN A 17 15.20 -18.80 6.61
CA GLN A 17 15.96 -17.89 7.46
C GLN A 17 15.10 -16.70 7.85
N LEU A 18 15.13 -16.37 9.15
CA LEU A 18 14.54 -15.17 9.71
C LEU A 18 15.61 -14.10 9.84
N ILE A 19 15.36 -12.92 9.25
CA ILE A 19 16.30 -11.81 9.27
C ILE A 19 15.60 -10.60 9.89
N ASN A 20 16.24 -9.99 10.89
CA ASN A 20 15.73 -8.78 11.55
C ASN A 20 16.26 -7.55 10.81
N PHE A 21 15.36 -6.63 10.52
CA PHE A 21 15.65 -5.33 9.91
C PHE A 21 15.21 -4.21 10.84
N SER A 22 16.04 -3.17 10.93
CA SER A 22 15.64 -1.88 11.48
C SER A 22 14.62 -1.20 10.56
N TYR A 23 13.94 -0.16 11.04
CA TYR A 23 12.89 0.51 10.26
C TYR A 23 13.44 1.13 8.97
N ASP A 24 14.59 1.79 9.04
CA ASP A 24 15.20 2.52 7.92
C ASP A 24 15.89 1.60 6.89
N GLU A 25 16.17 0.35 7.27
CA GLU A 25 16.89 -0.62 6.44
C GLU A 25 15.98 -1.74 5.90
N THR A 26 14.66 -1.62 6.07
CA THR A 26 13.74 -2.67 5.63
C THR A 26 13.72 -2.76 4.09
N PRO A 27 14.11 -3.92 3.50
CA PRO A 27 14.16 -4.10 2.05
C PRO A 27 12.76 -4.19 1.46
N PHE A 28 12.65 -4.31 0.13
CA PHE A 28 11.38 -4.70 -0.48
C PHE A 28 11.01 -6.13 -0.09
N TYR A 29 9.76 -6.34 0.29
CA TYR A 29 9.21 -7.64 0.66
C TYR A 29 7.79 -7.83 0.13
N ALA A 30 7.42 -9.08 -0.06
CA ALA A 30 6.02 -9.47 -0.20
C ALA A 30 5.40 -9.76 1.17
N ILE A 31 4.09 -9.58 1.30
CA ILE A 31 3.35 -9.87 2.53
C ILE A 31 2.21 -10.84 2.22
N LEU A 32 2.01 -11.85 3.07
CA LEU A 32 0.91 -12.81 2.93
C LEU A 32 -0.29 -12.37 3.77
N SER A 33 -1.42 -12.20 3.10
CA SER A 33 -2.73 -12.10 3.73
C SER A 33 -3.46 -13.43 3.58
N HIS A 34 -3.93 -14.00 4.68
CA HIS A 34 -4.59 -15.30 4.65
C HIS A 34 -5.56 -15.49 5.83
N THR A 35 -6.39 -16.53 5.75
CA THR A 35 -7.17 -16.97 6.92
C THR A 35 -6.46 -18.12 7.61
N TRP A 36 -6.35 -18.02 8.94
CA TRP A 36 -5.80 -19.11 9.74
C TRP A 36 -6.74 -20.31 9.72
N GLY A 37 -6.15 -21.50 9.62
CA GLY A 37 -6.79 -22.78 9.93
C GLY A 37 -6.77 -23.06 11.43
N PRO A 38 -6.83 -24.34 11.83
CA PRO A 38 -6.52 -24.76 13.19
C PRO A 38 -5.12 -24.30 13.60
N ASP A 39 -4.92 -23.92 14.86
CA ASP A 39 -3.66 -23.30 15.33
C ASP A 39 -2.48 -24.29 15.19
N GLU A 40 -2.73 -25.59 15.35
CA GLU A 40 -1.78 -26.69 15.19
C GLU A 40 -1.33 -26.92 13.73
N GLU A 41 -2.12 -26.46 12.76
CA GLU A 41 -1.86 -26.57 11.33
C GLU A 41 -1.18 -25.31 10.76
N GLU A 42 -0.96 -24.27 11.56
CA GLU A 42 -0.21 -23.09 11.13
C GLU A 42 1.29 -23.28 11.38
N VAL A 43 2.11 -22.78 10.45
CA VAL A 43 3.55 -22.69 10.64
C VAL A 43 3.85 -21.47 11.49
N THR A 44 4.50 -21.69 12.62
CA THR A 44 4.81 -20.67 13.62
C THR A 44 6.27 -20.23 13.53
N LEU A 45 6.60 -19.12 14.21
CA LEU A 45 7.99 -18.67 14.37
C LEU A 45 8.87 -19.80 14.95
N LYS A 46 8.34 -20.51 15.94
CA LYS A 46 9.03 -21.61 16.61
C LYS A 46 9.34 -22.77 15.66
N ASP A 47 8.41 -23.12 14.78
CA ASP A 47 8.63 -24.18 13.79
C ASP A 47 9.82 -23.84 12.86
N ILE A 48 9.94 -22.57 12.44
CA ILE A 48 11.07 -22.12 11.61
C ILE A 48 12.38 -22.12 12.40
N THR A 49 12.39 -21.62 13.64
CA THR A 49 13.62 -21.54 14.45
C THR A 49 14.11 -22.90 14.91
N ASP A 50 13.21 -23.79 15.30
CA ASP A 50 13.53 -25.10 15.85
C ASP A 50 13.78 -26.12 14.74
N GLY A 51 13.01 -26.07 13.64
CA GLY A 51 13.27 -26.90 12.44
C GLY A 51 14.67 -26.67 11.88
N ALA A 52 15.16 -25.42 11.86
CA ALA A 52 16.52 -25.09 11.45
C ALA A 52 17.61 -25.64 12.41
N ARG A 53 17.27 -25.86 13.69
CA ARG A 53 18.20 -26.33 14.74
C ARG A 53 18.22 -27.85 14.87
N GLU A 54 17.05 -28.48 14.84
CA GLU A 54 16.86 -29.89 15.22
C GLU A 54 16.79 -30.82 14.01
N GLY A 55 16.62 -30.30 12.80
CA GLY A 55 16.48 -31.13 11.58
C GLY A 55 15.17 -31.93 11.53
N ASN A 56 14.17 -31.54 12.33
CA ASN A 56 12.82 -32.11 12.30
C ASN A 56 11.95 -31.32 11.30
N ASP A 57 11.51 -32.00 10.24
CA ASP A 57 10.71 -31.42 9.16
C ASP A 57 9.21 -31.75 9.26
N ASP A 58 8.72 -32.30 10.39
CA ASP A 58 7.31 -32.63 10.56
C ASP A 58 6.38 -31.42 10.40
N TRP A 59 6.86 -30.23 10.77
CA TRP A 59 6.11 -28.97 10.59
C TRP A 59 5.87 -28.62 9.12
N GLN A 60 6.64 -29.18 8.17
CA GLN A 60 6.39 -29.02 6.73
C GLN A 60 5.13 -29.76 6.26
N LYS A 61 4.62 -30.71 7.07
CA LYS A 61 3.37 -31.43 6.80
C LYS A 61 2.13 -30.59 7.14
N LYS A 62 2.28 -29.54 7.95
CA LYS A 62 1.19 -28.65 8.35
C LYS A 62 0.58 -27.95 7.13
N ALA A 63 -0.73 -27.76 7.12
CA ALA A 63 -1.42 -27.07 6.03
C ALA A 63 -0.88 -25.65 5.78
N GLY A 64 -0.45 -24.94 6.84
CA GLY A 64 0.17 -23.62 6.78
C GLY A 64 1.47 -23.58 5.97
N TYR A 65 2.19 -24.70 5.85
CA TYR A 65 3.42 -24.78 5.08
C TYR A 65 3.16 -24.51 3.59
N ARG A 66 2.02 -24.98 3.07
CA ARG A 66 1.62 -24.71 1.68
C ARG A 66 1.46 -23.22 1.42
N LYS A 67 0.91 -22.46 2.37
CA LYS A 67 0.73 -21.00 2.26
C LYS A 67 2.08 -20.29 2.23
N LEU A 68 3.02 -20.76 3.05
CA LEU A 68 4.37 -20.25 3.14
C LEU A 68 5.14 -20.48 1.83
N VAL A 69 5.14 -21.72 1.32
CA VAL A 69 5.77 -22.08 0.04
C VAL A 69 5.15 -21.29 -1.10
N PHE A 70 3.82 -21.22 -1.17
CA PHE A 70 3.12 -20.41 -2.16
C PHE A 70 3.59 -18.94 -2.14
N CYS A 71 3.63 -18.32 -0.97
CA CYS A 71 4.05 -16.93 -0.82
C CYS A 71 5.48 -16.71 -1.32
N HIS A 72 6.39 -17.64 -1.00
CA HIS A 72 7.77 -17.58 -1.45
C HIS A 72 7.91 -17.73 -2.97
N GLU A 73 7.28 -18.75 -3.55
CA GLU A 73 7.37 -18.99 -5.00
C GLU A 73 6.79 -17.81 -5.79
N GLN A 74 5.67 -17.25 -5.33
CA GLN A 74 5.10 -16.06 -5.96
C GLN A 74 5.98 -14.82 -5.78
N ALA A 75 6.55 -14.61 -4.59
CA ALA A 75 7.49 -13.51 -4.34
C ALA A 75 8.71 -13.61 -5.24
N LYS A 76 9.26 -14.82 -5.42
CA LYS A 76 10.39 -15.10 -6.30
C LYS A 76 10.07 -14.78 -7.76
N GLN A 77 8.89 -15.15 -8.25
CA GLN A 77 8.44 -14.79 -9.60
C GLN A 77 8.34 -13.27 -9.80
N ASP A 78 7.95 -12.54 -8.75
CA ASP A 78 7.88 -11.07 -8.76
C ASP A 78 9.22 -10.38 -8.44
N GLY A 79 10.33 -11.13 -8.33
CA GLY A 79 11.66 -10.60 -8.06
C GLY A 79 11.91 -10.16 -6.61
N LEU A 80 11.07 -10.61 -5.68
CA LEU A 80 11.16 -10.29 -4.25
C LEU A 80 11.85 -11.41 -3.48
N ARG A 81 12.92 -11.07 -2.76
CA ARG A 81 13.71 -12.02 -1.97
C ARG A 81 13.15 -12.31 -0.58
N TYR A 82 12.37 -11.37 -0.05
CA TYR A 82 11.89 -11.40 1.33
C TYR A 82 10.37 -11.48 1.36
N ILE A 83 9.84 -12.28 2.29
CA ILE A 83 8.42 -12.38 2.57
C ILE A 83 8.13 -12.11 4.03
N TRP A 84 6.91 -11.67 4.33
CA TRP A 84 6.42 -11.54 5.70
C TRP A 84 5.10 -12.30 5.86
N ILE A 85 5.00 -13.08 6.93
CA ILE A 85 3.79 -13.79 7.33
C ILE A 85 3.65 -13.66 8.84
N ASP A 86 2.51 -13.21 9.32
CA ASP A 86 2.25 -12.93 10.74
C ASP A 86 2.47 -14.14 11.65
N THR A 87 2.18 -15.36 11.18
CA THR A 87 2.35 -16.59 11.94
C THR A 87 3.80 -16.95 12.21
N CYS A 88 4.71 -16.67 11.27
CA CYS A 88 6.12 -17.03 11.39
C CYS A 88 7.08 -15.85 11.59
N CYS A 89 6.64 -14.61 11.39
CA CYS A 89 7.49 -13.42 11.57
C CYS A 89 7.29 -12.71 12.91
N ILE A 90 6.17 -12.94 13.61
CA ILE A 90 5.87 -12.34 14.92
C ILE A 90 6.11 -13.37 16.02
N ASP A 91 6.87 -13.01 17.05
CA ASP A 91 6.90 -13.77 18.30
C ASP A 91 5.63 -13.50 19.11
N LYS A 92 4.65 -14.40 18.95
CA LYS A 92 3.39 -14.34 19.69
C LYS A 92 3.53 -14.73 21.17
N SER A 93 4.68 -15.28 21.59
CA SER A 93 4.95 -15.62 22.99
C SER A 93 5.43 -14.41 23.80
N SER A 94 6.01 -13.41 23.14
CA SER A 94 6.41 -12.13 23.72
C SER A 94 5.26 -11.13 23.63
N SER A 95 4.65 -10.79 24.77
CA SER A 95 3.57 -9.79 24.81
C SER A 95 4.02 -8.42 24.31
N ALA A 96 5.27 -8.04 24.59
CA ALA A 96 5.87 -6.80 24.12
C ALA A 96 6.04 -6.80 22.59
N GLU A 97 6.61 -7.86 22.00
CA GLU A 97 6.77 -7.96 20.54
C GLU A 97 5.41 -8.03 19.85
N LEU A 98 4.45 -8.78 20.42
CA LEU A 98 3.10 -8.86 19.90
C LEU A 98 2.42 -7.48 19.86
N GLN A 99 2.51 -6.71 20.94
CA GLN A 99 1.95 -5.36 20.99
C GLN A 99 2.61 -4.42 19.96
N GLU A 100 3.94 -4.43 19.86
CA GLU A 100 4.66 -3.62 18.86
C GLU A 100 4.28 -4.03 17.43
N SER A 101 4.15 -5.33 17.20
CA SER A 101 3.83 -5.89 15.89
C SER A 101 2.42 -5.56 15.44
N LEU A 102 1.44 -5.68 16.34
CA LEU A 102 0.05 -5.35 16.01
C LEU A 102 -0.13 -3.84 15.77
N ASN A 103 0.61 -2.99 16.51
CA ASN A 103 0.70 -1.54 16.25
C ASN A 103 1.38 -1.18 14.92
N SER A 104 2.31 -2.01 14.47
CA SER A 104 3.01 -1.81 13.22
C SER A 104 2.33 -2.45 12.00
N MET A 105 1.35 -3.33 12.22
CA MET A 105 0.79 -4.20 11.17
C MET A 105 0.23 -3.41 9.98
N PHE A 106 -0.59 -2.39 10.23
CA PHE A 106 -1.14 -1.54 9.16
C PHE A 106 -0.03 -0.94 8.29
N ARG A 107 1.04 -0.43 8.93
CA ARG A 107 2.21 0.14 8.25
C ARG A 107 2.98 -0.93 7.47
N TRP A 108 3.15 -2.13 8.01
CA TRP A 108 3.80 -3.23 7.30
C TRP A 108 3.02 -3.69 6.07
N TYR A 109 1.69 -3.70 6.13
CA TYR A 109 0.87 -3.92 4.94
C TYR A 109 0.96 -2.75 3.95
N LYS A 110 0.91 -1.50 4.43
CA LYS A 110 1.04 -0.30 3.58
C LYS A 110 2.37 -0.26 2.81
N ASN A 111 3.46 -0.68 3.44
CA ASN A 111 4.81 -0.62 2.89
C ASN A 111 5.24 -1.86 2.10
N ALA A 112 4.43 -2.92 2.06
CA ALA A 112 4.74 -4.12 1.30
C ALA A 112 4.74 -3.83 -0.21
N ALA A 113 5.68 -4.43 -0.95
CA ALA A 113 5.74 -4.26 -2.40
C ALA A 113 4.59 -5.00 -3.11
N ARG A 114 4.18 -6.14 -2.55
CA ARG A 114 3.06 -6.97 -2.98
C ARG A 114 2.37 -7.59 -1.76
N CYS A 115 1.06 -7.54 -1.72
CA CYS A 115 0.24 -8.33 -0.80
C CYS A 115 -0.40 -9.49 -1.58
N TYR A 116 -0.05 -10.72 -1.21
CA TYR A 116 -0.68 -11.91 -1.79
C TYR A 116 -1.78 -12.38 -0.86
N VAL A 117 -3.00 -12.45 -1.38
CA VAL A 117 -4.15 -13.00 -0.67
C VAL A 117 -4.32 -14.45 -1.07
N TYR A 118 -4.09 -15.35 -0.13
CA TYR A 118 -4.26 -16.79 -0.34
C TYR A 118 -5.61 -17.26 0.22
N LEU A 119 -6.52 -17.62 -0.69
CA LEU A 119 -7.89 -18.02 -0.37
C LEU A 119 -8.00 -19.54 -0.25
N SER A 120 -7.85 -20.05 0.99
CA SER A 120 -7.88 -21.50 1.25
C SER A 120 -9.23 -22.18 1.01
N ASP A 121 -10.29 -21.40 0.77
CA ASP A 121 -11.66 -21.86 0.53
C ASP A 121 -12.18 -21.53 -0.88
N VAL A 122 -11.30 -21.16 -1.80
CA VAL A 122 -11.62 -20.91 -3.20
C VAL A 122 -10.83 -21.86 -4.09
N THR A 123 -11.54 -22.71 -4.82
CA THR A 123 -11.02 -23.62 -5.84
C THR A 123 -11.59 -23.25 -7.21
N VAL A 124 -10.85 -23.55 -8.27
CA VAL A 124 -11.34 -23.41 -9.66
C VAL A 124 -11.46 -24.83 -10.21
N ASP A 125 -12.68 -25.29 -10.42
CA ASP A 125 -12.97 -26.60 -11.03
C ASP A 125 -12.72 -26.51 -12.56
N PRO A 126 -11.73 -27.26 -13.10
CA PRO A 126 -11.40 -27.23 -14.51
C PRO A 126 -12.41 -27.94 -15.43
N PHE A 127 -13.46 -28.57 -14.88
CA PHE A 127 -14.46 -29.32 -15.65
C PHE A 127 -15.82 -28.60 -15.77
N LEU A 128 -16.00 -27.44 -15.14
CA LEU A 128 -17.24 -26.68 -15.21
C LEU A 128 -17.25 -25.73 -16.43
N VAL A 129 -18.31 -25.83 -17.23
CA VAL A 129 -18.47 -25.16 -18.55
C VAL A 129 -18.55 -23.63 -18.44
N THR A 130 -18.87 -23.08 -17.27
CA THR A 130 -18.81 -21.63 -16.99
C THR A 130 -17.85 -21.35 -15.83
N GLU A 131 -16.56 -21.57 -16.07
CA GLU A 131 -15.48 -21.38 -15.09
C GLU A 131 -15.57 -20.01 -14.39
N GLU A 132 -15.88 -18.93 -15.13
CA GLU A 132 -15.99 -17.56 -14.61
C GLU A 132 -17.05 -17.40 -13.51
N ASP A 133 -18.22 -18.04 -13.65
CA ASP A 133 -19.28 -17.93 -12.65
C ASP A 133 -18.94 -18.70 -11.37
N ALA A 134 -18.33 -19.88 -11.52
CA ALA A 134 -18.06 -20.77 -10.39
C ALA A 134 -17.01 -20.21 -9.43
N TRP A 135 -15.85 -19.77 -9.93
CA TRP A 135 -14.81 -19.23 -9.05
C TRP A 135 -15.24 -17.88 -8.47
N LEU A 136 -15.98 -17.07 -9.22
CA LEU A 136 -16.47 -15.77 -8.74
C LEU A 136 -17.49 -15.96 -7.60
N MET A 137 -18.36 -16.97 -7.69
CA MET A 137 -19.26 -17.34 -6.59
C MET A 137 -18.48 -17.79 -5.35
N ALA A 138 -17.43 -18.61 -5.51
CA ALA A 138 -16.58 -19.05 -4.41
C ALA A 138 -15.82 -17.85 -3.79
N PHE A 139 -15.26 -16.97 -4.62
CA PHE A 139 -14.61 -15.73 -4.21
C PHE A 139 -15.53 -14.85 -3.36
N ARG A 140 -16.77 -14.61 -3.83
CA ARG A 140 -17.79 -13.83 -3.09
C ARG A 140 -18.14 -14.43 -1.73
N LYS A 141 -18.05 -15.75 -1.60
CA LYS A 141 -18.35 -16.49 -0.35
C LYS A 141 -17.13 -16.75 0.53
N SER A 142 -15.93 -16.37 0.09
CA SER A 142 -14.71 -16.64 0.84
C SER A 142 -14.76 -16.03 2.24
N ARG A 143 -14.39 -16.84 3.23
CA ARG A 143 -14.27 -16.43 4.64
C ARG A 143 -13.27 -15.29 4.81
N TRP A 144 -12.33 -15.10 3.89
CA TRP A 144 -11.36 -14.02 3.92
C TRP A 144 -12.03 -12.64 4.02
N PHE A 145 -13.13 -12.41 3.30
CA PHE A 145 -13.89 -11.15 3.38
C PHE A 145 -14.62 -10.93 4.70
N THR A 146 -14.80 -12.00 5.48
CA THR A 146 -15.49 -11.98 6.77
C THR A 146 -14.53 -11.97 7.95
N ARG A 147 -13.21 -12.04 7.75
CA ARG A 147 -12.23 -12.00 8.86
C ARG A 147 -11.93 -10.54 9.24
N GLY A 148 -11.85 -10.22 10.53
CA GLY A 148 -11.62 -8.85 11.00
C GLY A 148 -10.32 -8.23 10.47
N TRP A 149 -9.19 -8.89 10.75
CA TRP A 149 -7.85 -8.39 10.41
C TRP A 149 -7.61 -8.17 8.92
N THR A 150 -8.19 -9.01 8.05
CA THR A 150 -8.06 -8.89 6.59
C THR A 150 -8.64 -7.58 6.03
N LEU A 151 -9.36 -6.79 6.84
CA LEU A 151 -9.76 -5.44 6.47
C LEU A 151 -8.55 -4.52 6.29
N GLN A 152 -7.61 -4.52 7.23
CA GLN A 152 -6.37 -3.74 7.11
C GLN A 152 -5.50 -4.28 5.98
N GLU A 153 -5.47 -5.60 5.83
CA GLU A 153 -4.68 -6.31 4.81
C GLU A 153 -5.17 -6.03 3.37
N LEU A 154 -6.45 -5.65 3.22
CA LEU A 154 -7.04 -5.20 1.96
C LEU A 154 -6.80 -3.71 1.69
N ILE A 155 -6.99 -2.88 2.72
CA ILE A 155 -7.03 -1.42 2.59
C ILE A 155 -5.63 -0.83 2.56
N ALA A 156 -4.73 -1.28 3.44
CA ALA A 156 -3.45 -0.65 3.64
C ALA A 156 -2.49 -0.80 2.45
N PRO A 157 -2.30 -2.00 1.85
CA PRO A 157 -1.36 -2.17 0.74
C PRO A 157 -1.82 -1.45 -0.53
N SER A 158 -0.88 -0.90 -1.29
CA SER A 158 -1.16 -0.36 -2.63
C SER A 158 -1.47 -1.48 -3.64
N SER A 159 -0.80 -2.62 -3.52
CA SER A 159 -0.95 -3.79 -4.39
C SER A 159 -1.46 -5.01 -3.62
N VAL A 160 -2.61 -5.55 -4.03
CA VAL A 160 -3.21 -6.78 -3.47
C VAL A 160 -3.59 -7.69 -4.63
N VAL A 161 -3.13 -8.94 -4.62
CA VAL A 161 -3.38 -9.94 -5.67
C VAL A 161 -3.98 -11.20 -5.03
N PHE A 162 -5.06 -11.70 -5.62
CA PHE A 162 -5.86 -12.80 -5.06
C PHE A 162 -5.55 -14.12 -5.74
N TYR A 163 -5.38 -15.16 -4.94
CA TYR A 163 -5.04 -16.50 -5.38
C TYR A 163 -5.94 -17.54 -4.72
N THR A 164 -6.24 -18.59 -5.48
CA THR A 164 -6.94 -19.79 -5.01
C THR A 164 -6.06 -20.63 -4.09
N VAL A 165 -6.65 -21.66 -3.47
CA VAL A 165 -5.91 -22.66 -2.69
C VAL A 165 -4.89 -23.44 -3.52
N ASP A 166 -5.06 -23.49 -4.85
CA ASP A 166 -4.12 -24.15 -5.76
C ASP A 166 -3.08 -23.19 -6.34
N GLY A 167 -3.00 -21.94 -5.83
CA GLY A 167 -2.06 -20.93 -6.30
C GLY A 167 -2.41 -20.29 -7.65
N LYS A 168 -3.59 -20.56 -8.22
CA LYS A 168 -4.06 -19.88 -9.43
C LYS A 168 -4.46 -18.43 -9.14
N ARG A 169 -3.98 -17.49 -9.94
CA ARG A 169 -4.32 -16.06 -9.87
C ARG A 169 -5.76 -15.82 -10.31
N LEU A 170 -6.54 -15.15 -9.47
CA LEU A 170 -7.93 -14.75 -9.78
C LEU A 170 -8.01 -13.32 -10.31
N GLY A 171 -7.10 -12.46 -9.86
CA GLY A 171 -7.11 -11.03 -10.18
C GLY A 171 -6.40 -10.23 -9.10
N ASP A 172 -6.48 -8.92 -9.22
CA ASP A 172 -5.93 -7.95 -8.28
C ASP A 172 -7.00 -6.98 -7.78
N LYS A 173 -6.63 -6.14 -6.81
CA LYS A 173 -7.52 -5.14 -6.20
C LYS A 173 -8.19 -4.21 -7.22
N GLN A 174 -7.54 -3.95 -8.35
CA GLN A 174 -8.03 -3.04 -9.39
C GLN A 174 -9.01 -3.76 -10.32
N SER A 175 -8.63 -4.91 -10.85
CA SER A 175 -9.46 -5.75 -11.73
C SER A 175 -10.71 -6.28 -11.02
N LEU A 176 -10.63 -6.57 -9.72
CA LEU A 176 -11.75 -7.06 -8.90
C LEU A 176 -12.44 -5.95 -8.09
N GLU A 177 -12.12 -4.68 -8.33
CA GLU A 177 -12.57 -3.55 -7.51
C GLU A 177 -14.08 -3.50 -7.30
N THR A 178 -14.86 -3.66 -8.38
CA THR A 178 -16.33 -3.63 -8.32
C THR A 178 -16.86 -4.77 -7.45
N ILE A 179 -16.34 -5.99 -7.63
CA ILE A 179 -16.75 -7.16 -6.87
C ILE A 179 -16.38 -7.00 -5.38
N ILE A 180 -15.17 -6.52 -5.09
CA ILE A 180 -14.71 -6.27 -3.72
C ILE A 180 -15.60 -5.20 -3.04
N HIS A 181 -15.94 -4.12 -3.77
CA HIS A 181 -16.85 -3.09 -3.27
C HIS A 181 -18.23 -3.68 -2.91
N GLU A 182 -18.81 -4.50 -3.78
CA GLU A 182 -20.11 -5.15 -3.54
C GLU A 182 -20.09 -6.08 -2.32
N ILE A 183 -19.03 -6.88 -2.15
CA ILE A 183 -18.89 -7.82 -1.03
C ILE A 183 -18.74 -7.06 0.29
N THR A 184 -17.84 -6.08 0.31
CA THR A 184 -17.35 -5.47 1.55
C THR A 184 -18.05 -4.16 1.94
N GLY A 185 -18.65 -3.47 0.98
CA GLY A 185 -19.13 -2.10 1.14
C GLY A 185 -17.99 -1.05 1.21
N ILE A 186 -16.73 -1.44 1.03
CA ILE A 186 -15.59 -0.51 1.02
C ILE A 186 -15.67 0.33 -0.25
N HIS A 187 -15.63 1.65 -0.11
CA HIS A 187 -15.67 2.54 -1.27
C HIS A 187 -14.51 2.25 -2.23
N ARG A 188 -14.79 2.24 -3.53
CA ARG A 188 -13.78 2.08 -4.60
C ARG A 188 -12.60 3.05 -4.44
N LYS A 189 -12.88 4.29 -4.01
CA LYS A 189 -11.85 5.29 -3.69
C LYS A 189 -10.87 4.80 -2.61
N ALA A 190 -11.36 4.15 -1.55
CA ALA A 190 -10.50 3.56 -0.51
C ALA A 190 -9.67 2.39 -1.08
N LEU A 191 -10.27 1.55 -1.94
CA LEU A 191 -9.55 0.45 -2.60
C LEU A 191 -8.42 0.95 -3.51
N ARG A 192 -8.58 2.12 -4.14
CA ARG A 192 -7.55 2.80 -4.94
C ARG A 192 -6.45 3.48 -4.12
N GLY A 193 -6.56 3.48 -2.79
CA GLY A 193 -5.56 4.05 -1.89
C GLY A 193 -5.79 5.51 -1.53
N VAL A 194 -7.02 6.04 -1.66
CA VAL A 194 -7.35 7.35 -1.05
C VAL A 194 -7.17 7.24 0.47
N GLU A 195 -6.48 8.22 1.05
CA GLU A 195 -6.12 8.23 2.47
C GLU A 195 -7.35 8.11 3.38
N MET A 196 -7.21 7.35 4.48
CA MET A 196 -8.32 6.98 5.38
C MET A 196 -9.02 8.19 6.03
N SER A 197 -8.32 9.31 6.16
CA SER A 197 -8.85 10.58 6.66
C SER A 197 -10.01 11.14 5.83
N HIS A 198 -10.12 10.74 4.55
CA HIS A 198 -11.21 11.15 3.65
C HIS A 198 -12.53 10.42 3.93
N PHE A 199 -12.52 9.40 4.78
CA PHE A 199 -13.70 8.63 5.14
C PHE A 199 -14.07 8.92 6.59
N SER A 200 -15.36 9.17 6.84
CA SER A 200 -15.83 9.38 8.22
C SER A 200 -15.49 8.17 9.08
N ILE A 201 -15.35 8.37 10.39
CA ILE A 201 -15.10 7.27 11.32
C ILE A 201 -16.21 6.22 11.20
N GLU A 202 -17.46 6.64 11.06
CA GLU A 202 -18.63 5.77 10.88
C GLU A 202 -18.53 4.96 9.60
N THR A 203 -18.05 5.57 8.51
CA THR A 203 -17.82 4.91 7.22
C THR A 203 -16.74 3.86 7.37
N ARG A 204 -15.60 4.21 7.97
CA ARG A 204 -14.49 3.29 8.22
C ARG A 204 -14.90 2.11 9.09
N ARG A 205 -15.65 2.37 10.18
CA ARG A 205 -16.22 1.34 11.05
C ARG A 205 -17.23 0.45 10.32
N SER A 206 -18.01 1.02 9.39
CA SER A 206 -19.01 0.26 8.64
C SER A 206 -18.40 -0.92 7.87
N TRP A 207 -17.16 -0.78 7.40
CA TRP A 207 -16.43 -1.81 6.66
C TRP A 207 -16.07 -3.04 7.51
N ALA A 208 -16.11 -2.92 8.83
CA ALA A 208 -15.91 -4.03 9.77
C ALA A 208 -17.21 -4.71 10.20
N LYS A 209 -18.40 -4.15 9.95
CA LYS A 209 -19.67 -4.65 10.50
C LYS A 209 -20.00 -6.10 10.14
N LYS A 210 -19.65 -6.55 8.94
CA LYS A 210 -19.89 -7.92 8.46
C LYS A 210 -18.73 -8.87 8.79
N ARG A 211 -17.68 -8.39 9.47
CA ARG A 211 -16.48 -9.16 9.80
C ARG A 211 -16.56 -9.74 11.20
N ARG A 212 -15.85 -10.84 11.40
CA ARG A 212 -15.80 -11.65 12.62
C ARG A 212 -14.36 -11.84 13.05
N THR A 213 -14.16 -11.91 14.36
CA THR A 213 -12.86 -12.11 14.99
C THR A 213 -12.89 -13.32 15.93
N LYS A 214 -11.73 -13.96 16.14
CA LYS A 214 -11.60 -15.10 17.08
C LYS A 214 -11.69 -14.60 18.52
N ARG A 215 -11.00 -13.49 18.82
CA ARG A 215 -11.11 -12.79 20.10
C ARG A 215 -12.03 -11.57 19.95
N PRO A 216 -12.91 -11.29 20.90
CA PRO A 216 -13.85 -10.17 20.77
C PRO A 216 -13.14 -8.81 20.72
N GLU A 217 -11.99 -8.66 21.38
CA GLU A 217 -11.19 -7.42 21.40
C GLU A 217 -10.61 -7.08 20.02
N ASP A 218 -10.31 -8.09 19.21
CA ASP A 218 -9.79 -7.89 17.84
C ASP A 218 -10.79 -7.13 16.96
N GLY A 219 -12.08 -7.07 17.32
CA GLY A 219 -13.06 -6.24 16.63
C GLY A 219 -12.74 -4.75 16.69
N ALA A 220 -12.10 -4.31 17.78
CA ALA A 220 -11.57 -2.96 17.93
C ALA A 220 -10.16 -2.85 17.34
N TYR A 221 -9.29 -3.81 17.64
CA TYR A 221 -7.90 -3.75 17.20
C TYR A 221 -7.72 -3.81 15.68
N CYS A 222 -8.59 -4.53 14.96
CA CYS A 222 -8.55 -4.55 13.50
C CYS A 222 -9.00 -3.22 12.87
N LEU A 223 -9.48 -2.24 13.64
CA LEU A 223 -9.81 -0.89 13.17
C LEU A 223 -8.74 0.16 13.49
N GLN A 224 -7.79 -0.11 14.39
CA GLN A 224 -6.90 0.94 14.90
C GLN A 224 -6.11 1.66 13.80
N GLY A 225 -5.54 0.91 12.85
CA GLY A 225 -4.73 1.48 11.76
C GLY A 225 -5.58 2.23 10.74
N ILE A 226 -6.82 1.80 10.55
CA ILE A 226 -7.81 2.45 9.67
C ILE A 226 -8.31 3.75 10.31
N CYS A 227 -8.49 3.74 11.64
CA CYS A 227 -8.87 4.90 12.43
C CYS A 227 -7.69 5.83 12.73
N ASN A 228 -6.45 5.40 12.45
CA ASN A 228 -5.20 6.10 12.75
C ASN A 228 -5.04 6.44 14.24
N VAL A 229 -5.28 5.44 15.10
CA VAL A 229 -5.14 5.56 16.56
C VAL A 229 -4.23 4.46 17.09
N TYR A 230 -3.62 4.73 18.23
CA TYR A 230 -2.86 3.74 18.98
C TYR A 230 -3.76 3.10 20.03
N LEU A 231 -3.76 1.76 20.13
CA LEU A 231 -4.44 1.06 21.21
C LEU A 231 -3.49 0.14 21.99
N PRO A 232 -3.57 0.14 23.32
CA PRO A 232 -2.96 -0.92 24.11
C PRO A 232 -3.70 -2.24 23.86
N TYR A 233 -2.93 -3.26 23.47
CA TYR A 233 -3.44 -4.61 23.22
C TYR A 233 -3.57 -5.37 24.53
N MET A 234 -4.80 -5.52 25.00
CA MET A 234 -5.13 -6.06 26.32
C MET A 234 -6.22 -7.11 26.18
N TYR A 235 -5.81 -8.34 25.86
CA TYR A 235 -6.72 -9.48 25.83
C TYR A 235 -7.20 -9.81 27.25
N GLY A 236 -8.51 -9.95 27.42
CA GLY A 236 -9.17 -10.07 28.73
C GLY A 236 -10.03 -8.85 29.10
N TRP A 237 -9.94 -7.75 28.35
CA TRP A 237 -10.86 -6.61 28.47
C TRP A 237 -12.27 -6.94 27.96
N GLY A 238 -12.39 -7.90 27.05
CA GLY A 238 -13.65 -8.14 26.35
C GLY A 238 -13.89 -7.10 25.24
N GLY A 239 -14.68 -7.49 24.24
CA GLY A 239 -14.87 -6.70 23.02
C GLY A 239 -15.49 -5.33 23.26
N GLU A 240 -16.41 -5.20 24.22
CA GLU A 240 -17.07 -3.93 24.54
C GLU A 240 -16.09 -2.91 25.10
N MET A 241 -15.24 -3.29 26.05
CA MET A 241 -14.23 -2.41 26.61
C MET A 241 -13.15 -2.04 25.57
N ALA A 242 -12.72 -2.99 24.74
CA ALA A 242 -11.79 -2.70 23.66
C ALA A 242 -12.37 -1.71 22.64
N MET A 243 -13.65 -1.86 22.28
CA MET A 243 -14.35 -0.93 21.38
C MET A 243 -14.55 0.44 22.04
N HIS A 244 -14.88 0.47 23.33
CA HIS A 244 -14.96 1.71 24.09
C HIS A 244 -13.62 2.46 24.10
N GLN A 245 -12.51 1.75 24.30
CA GLN A 245 -11.18 2.36 24.24
C GLN A 245 -10.86 2.88 22.84
N LEU A 246 -11.19 2.13 21.77
CA LEU A 246 -11.07 2.62 20.39
C LEU A 246 -11.84 3.93 20.19
N GLU A 247 -13.09 4.00 20.62
CA GLU A 247 -13.92 5.20 20.51
C GLU A 247 -13.37 6.36 21.33
N LYS A 248 -12.85 6.08 22.52
CA LYS A 248 -12.19 7.06 23.37
C LYS A 248 -10.96 7.63 22.67
N GLU A 249 -10.06 6.79 22.17
CA GLU A 249 -8.86 7.24 21.45
C GLU A 249 -9.22 8.04 20.21
N ILE A 250 -10.24 7.63 19.43
CA ILE A 250 -10.71 8.39 18.26
C ILE A 250 -11.24 9.78 18.67
N LYS A 251 -11.92 9.88 19.81
CA LYS A 251 -12.48 11.15 20.29
C LYS A 251 -11.40 12.06 20.89
N GLU A 252 -10.43 11.47 21.58
CA GLU A 252 -9.31 12.15 22.22
C GLU A 252 -8.21 12.53 21.23
N SER A 253 -8.11 11.83 20.09
CA SER A 253 -7.21 12.15 18.98
C SER A 253 -7.58 13.45 18.22
N LYS A 254 -8.30 14.38 18.87
CA LYS A 254 -8.44 15.79 18.44
C LYS A 254 -7.11 16.54 18.39
N SER A 255 -6.01 15.90 18.76
CA SER A 255 -4.68 16.19 18.27
C SER A 255 -4.11 14.86 17.75
N PRO A 256 -3.62 14.78 16.50
CA PRO A 256 -2.91 13.60 16.05
C PRO A 256 -1.75 13.35 17.02
N LEU A 257 -1.43 12.09 17.29
CA LEU A 257 -0.11 11.70 17.82
C LEU A 257 0.93 12.65 17.23
N LYS A 258 1.61 13.45 18.07
CA LYS A 258 2.56 14.52 17.68
C LYS A 258 3.39 14.12 16.45
N MET A 259 2.85 14.41 15.28
CA MET A 259 3.55 14.64 14.03
C MET A 259 3.24 16.09 13.75
N ASP A 260 4.32 16.86 13.83
CA ASP A 260 4.33 18.30 13.71
C ASP A 260 3.69 18.71 12.36
N ARG A 261 2.88 19.77 12.41
CA ARG A 261 2.26 20.54 11.31
C ARG A 261 0.85 20.13 10.86
N GLU A 262 -0.03 21.13 10.91
CA GLU A 262 -1.34 21.19 10.29
C GLU A 262 -1.25 20.85 8.80
N GLU A 263 -1.53 19.60 8.42
CA GLU A 263 -1.71 19.28 7.00
C GLU A 263 -3.17 19.52 6.61
N ALA A 264 -3.38 20.62 5.88
CA ALA A 264 -4.55 20.75 5.02
C ALA A 264 -4.60 19.53 4.10
N ILE A 265 -5.79 19.03 3.79
CA ILE A 265 -5.93 17.88 2.88
C ILE A 265 -5.50 18.33 1.48
N HIS A 266 -4.60 17.60 0.81
CA HIS A 266 -4.11 17.93 -0.54
C HIS A 266 -4.26 16.77 -1.54
N VAL A 267 -4.33 17.08 -2.84
CA VAL A 267 -4.13 16.18 -4.00
C VAL A 267 -2.80 16.58 -4.62
N GLY A 268 -1.75 15.78 -4.41
CA GLY A 268 -0.38 16.30 -4.49
C GLY A 268 -0.22 17.46 -3.52
N GLY A 269 0.23 18.62 -4.00
CA GLY A 269 0.29 19.87 -3.24
C GLY A 269 -1.00 20.71 -3.29
N ALA A 270 -2.01 20.36 -4.09
CA ALA A 270 -3.22 21.17 -4.27
C ALA A 270 -4.25 20.96 -3.16
N SER A 271 -4.71 22.04 -2.51
CA SER A 271 -5.68 22.00 -1.41
C SER A 271 -7.04 21.42 -1.82
N TRP A 272 -7.42 20.31 -1.19
CA TRP A 272 -8.66 19.60 -1.42
C TRP A 272 -9.90 20.46 -1.13
N LYS A 273 -9.89 21.24 -0.05
CA LYS A 273 -11.00 22.13 0.30
C LYS A 273 -11.30 23.11 -0.83
N ASN A 274 -10.26 23.60 -1.51
CA ASN A 274 -10.44 24.51 -2.64
C ASN A 274 -10.88 23.76 -3.90
N LEU A 275 -10.31 22.57 -4.16
CA LEU A 275 -10.67 21.74 -5.33
C LEU A 275 -12.15 21.34 -5.34
N ILE A 276 -12.73 20.94 -4.21
CA ILE A 276 -14.15 20.55 -4.13
C ILE A 276 -15.11 21.74 -4.14
N ALA A 277 -14.60 22.96 -4.00
CA ALA A 277 -15.39 24.18 -4.09
C ALA A 277 -15.53 24.68 -5.54
N LEU A 278 -14.79 24.09 -6.49
CA LEU A 278 -14.88 24.41 -7.91
C LEU A 278 -16.15 23.84 -8.52
N ASP A 279 -16.81 24.63 -9.36
CA ASP A 279 -17.93 24.15 -10.18
C ASP A 279 -17.46 23.36 -11.42
N GLU A 280 -18.40 22.74 -12.14
CA GLU A 280 -18.10 21.93 -13.32
C GLU A 280 -17.46 22.70 -14.50
N ASP A 281 -17.70 24.01 -14.62
CA ASP A 281 -17.06 24.83 -15.65
C ASP A 281 -15.61 25.16 -15.27
N GLN A 282 -15.38 25.48 -13.99
CA GLN A 282 -14.05 25.66 -13.41
C GLN A 282 -13.23 24.37 -13.48
N LEU A 283 -13.83 23.22 -13.22
CA LEU A 283 -13.16 21.92 -13.32
C LEU A 283 -12.77 21.58 -14.76
N ARG A 284 -13.58 21.90 -15.77
CA ARG A 284 -13.21 21.74 -17.19
C ARG A 284 -12.09 22.68 -17.63
N LYS A 285 -12.08 23.91 -17.12
CA LYS A 285 -10.98 24.87 -17.34
C LYS A 285 -9.70 24.41 -16.66
N LEU A 286 -9.80 23.81 -15.47
CA LEU A 286 -8.68 23.19 -14.77
C LEU A 286 -8.11 22.02 -15.58
N ASP A 287 -8.96 21.15 -16.14
CA ASP A 287 -8.52 20.05 -17.03
C ASP A 287 -7.70 20.56 -18.21
N SER A 288 -8.17 21.63 -18.86
CA SER A 288 -7.47 22.26 -19.99
C SER A 288 -6.13 22.85 -19.56
N SER A 289 -6.09 23.52 -18.40
CA SER A 289 -4.87 24.12 -17.86
C SER A 289 -3.83 23.07 -17.46
N LEU A 290 -4.26 21.91 -16.93
CA LEU A 290 -3.37 20.79 -16.60
C LEU A 290 -2.78 20.14 -17.86
N GLN A 291 -3.54 20.09 -18.95
CA GLN A 291 -3.04 19.64 -20.25
C GLN A 291 -2.00 20.62 -20.82
N GLU A 292 -2.27 21.93 -20.79
CA GLU A 292 -1.30 22.96 -21.20
C GLU A 292 -0.01 22.90 -20.37
N PHE A 293 -0.12 22.71 -19.05
CA PHE A 293 1.04 22.49 -18.18
C PHE A 293 1.82 21.25 -18.60
N THR A 294 1.13 20.14 -18.91
CA THR A 294 1.77 18.89 -19.37
C THR A 294 2.59 19.13 -20.64
N GLU A 295 2.00 19.80 -21.63
CA GLU A 295 2.68 20.11 -22.90
C GLU A 295 3.90 21.02 -22.69
N TRP A 296 3.75 22.07 -21.87
CA TRP A 296 4.84 22.97 -21.52
C TRP A 296 5.97 22.22 -20.81
N PHE A 297 5.63 21.35 -19.86
CA PHE A 297 6.59 20.61 -19.06
C PHE A 297 7.38 19.60 -19.90
N LEU A 298 6.71 18.88 -20.81
CA LEU A 298 7.36 17.93 -21.71
C LEU A 298 8.27 18.62 -22.74
N LYS A 299 7.95 19.85 -23.18
CA LYS A 299 8.85 20.64 -24.05
C LYS A 299 10.20 20.96 -23.40
N GLN A 300 10.27 20.97 -22.07
CA GLN A 300 11.54 21.17 -21.35
C GLN A 300 12.55 20.02 -21.60
N SER A 301 12.08 18.83 -22.00
CA SER A 301 12.93 17.69 -22.36
C SER A 301 13.81 17.93 -23.60
N GLN A 302 13.47 18.91 -24.45
CA GLN A 302 14.15 19.21 -25.71
C GLN A 302 15.26 20.27 -25.56
N SER A 303 15.53 20.77 -24.34
CA SER A 303 16.51 21.86 -24.13
C SER A 303 17.97 21.37 -24.24
N PRO A 304 18.83 21.99 -25.08
CA PRO A 304 20.11 21.44 -25.54
C PRO A 304 21.28 21.47 -24.53
N SER A 305 21.03 21.58 -23.22
CA SER A 305 22.10 21.41 -22.22
C SER A 305 21.60 20.76 -20.94
N GLN A 306 21.83 19.45 -20.80
CA GLN A 306 21.52 18.68 -19.59
C GLN A 306 22.55 18.89 -18.47
N SER A 307 22.94 20.15 -18.18
CA SER A 307 23.74 20.45 -17.00
C SER A 307 22.89 20.33 -15.73
N SER A 308 23.50 20.02 -14.59
CA SER A 308 22.81 20.00 -13.29
C SER A 308 22.13 21.34 -12.97
N ARG A 309 22.72 22.45 -13.43
CA ARG A 309 22.18 23.81 -13.29
C ARG A 309 20.88 24.00 -14.08
N THR A 310 20.81 23.47 -15.30
CA THR A 310 19.61 23.50 -16.16
C THR A 310 18.44 22.71 -15.53
N ARG A 311 18.74 21.58 -14.87
CA ARG A 311 17.73 20.73 -14.22
C ARG A 311 17.13 21.40 -12.97
N SER A 312 17.95 22.11 -12.19
CA SER A 312 17.48 22.86 -11.01
C SER A 312 16.55 24.01 -11.41
N THR A 313 16.88 24.72 -12.49
CA THR A 313 16.02 25.77 -13.05
C THR A 313 14.69 25.20 -13.54
N MET A 314 14.71 24.10 -14.28
CA MET A 314 13.49 23.43 -14.76
C MET A 314 12.57 22.99 -13.59
N SER A 315 13.16 22.52 -12.48
CA SER A 315 12.39 22.13 -11.29
C SER A 315 11.72 23.34 -10.61
N LEU A 316 12.45 24.45 -10.50
CA LEU A 316 11.90 25.71 -9.97
C LEU A 316 10.79 26.27 -10.86
N ASP A 317 10.99 26.25 -12.17
CA ASP A 317 10.00 26.69 -13.13
C ASP A 317 8.74 25.83 -13.01
N ALA A 318 8.85 24.50 -12.98
CA ALA A 318 7.70 23.61 -12.82
C ALA A 318 6.90 23.90 -11.54
N SER A 319 7.60 24.17 -10.42
CA SER A 319 6.95 24.57 -9.18
C SER A 319 6.25 25.93 -9.28
N ARG A 320 6.87 26.92 -9.92
CA ARG A 320 6.28 28.24 -10.11
C ARG A 320 5.02 28.16 -10.98
N GLU A 321 5.13 27.51 -12.13
CA GLU A 321 4.01 27.35 -13.07
C GLU A 321 2.83 26.61 -12.43
N MET A 322 3.07 25.52 -11.67
CA MET A 322 1.99 24.78 -10.99
C MET A 322 1.31 25.62 -9.91
N LYS A 323 2.10 26.41 -9.17
CA LYS A 323 1.58 27.32 -8.14
C LYS A 323 0.72 28.43 -8.75
N GLU A 324 1.15 29.02 -9.86
CA GLU A 324 0.40 30.05 -10.59
C GLU A 324 -0.88 29.49 -11.20
N LEU A 325 -0.80 28.30 -11.81
CA LEU A 325 -1.96 27.57 -12.35
C LEU A 325 -3.03 27.39 -11.26
N LEU A 326 -2.67 26.79 -10.12
CA LEU A 326 -3.63 26.51 -9.04
C LEU A 326 -4.17 27.80 -8.40
N ALA A 327 -3.34 28.84 -8.26
CA ALA A 327 -3.78 30.14 -7.77
C ALA A 327 -4.84 30.79 -8.68
N GLY A 328 -4.78 30.57 -10.00
CA GLY A 328 -5.80 31.00 -10.96
C GLY A 328 -7.20 30.42 -10.70
N PHE A 329 -7.28 29.30 -9.98
CA PHE A 329 -8.53 28.65 -9.56
C PHE A 329 -8.85 28.89 -8.07
N GLY A 330 -8.06 29.71 -7.36
CA GLY A 330 -8.21 29.90 -5.91
C GLY A 330 -7.85 28.64 -5.10
N VAL A 331 -7.02 27.76 -5.66
CA VAL A 331 -6.56 26.53 -5.00
C VAL A 331 -5.22 26.78 -4.33
N ALA A 332 -5.19 26.65 -3.00
CA ALA A 332 -3.94 26.77 -2.26
C ALA A 332 -2.99 25.63 -2.60
N TYR A 333 -1.69 25.93 -2.74
CA TYR A 333 -0.64 24.97 -3.09
C TYR A 333 0.37 24.86 -1.94
N ALA A 334 0.54 23.66 -1.39
CA ALA A 334 1.56 23.32 -0.41
C ALA A 334 2.79 22.73 -1.12
N ASP A 335 3.93 23.36 -0.90
CA ASP A 335 5.22 22.91 -1.43
C ASP A 335 5.85 21.94 -0.43
N ASP A 336 5.52 20.65 -0.54
CA ASP A 336 5.96 19.57 0.35
C ASP A 336 7.43 19.16 0.13
N SER A 337 8.31 20.14 0.20
CA SER A 337 9.76 19.96 0.26
C SER A 337 10.25 19.13 1.47
N ALA A 338 9.37 18.76 2.39
CA ALA A 338 9.64 17.89 3.54
C ALA A 338 9.47 16.38 3.27
N LEU A 339 8.83 15.97 2.18
CA LEU A 339 8.61 14.56 1.83
C LEU A 339 9.84 13.94 1.16
N LYS A 340 10.71 13.29 1.94
CA LYS A 340 11.77 12.40 1.41
C LYS A 340 11.15 11.12 0.84
N GLY A 341 10.76 11.15 -0.43
CA GLY A 341 10.33 9.98 -1.18
C GLY A 341 11.50 9.07 -1.56
N LYS A 342 11.30 7.74 -1.49
CA LYS A 342 12.25 6.71 -1.96
C LYS A 342 12.54 6.92 -3.46
N ILE A 343 13.72 7.45 -3.76
CA ILE A 343 14.18 7.69 -5.12
C ILE A 343 14.72 6.39 -5.71
N LYS A 344 14.17 5.96 -6.85
CA LYS A 344 14.60 4.77 -7.59
C LYS A 344 15.74 5.11 -8.56
N THR A 345 16.44 4.08 -9.03
CA THR A 345 17.65 4.14 -9.85
C THR A 345 17.37 3.85 -11.33
N CYS A 346 17.86 4.67 -12.28
CA CYS A 346 18.74 4.35 -13.44
C CYS A 346 18.72 5.47 -14.52
N GLU A 347 19.60 5.39 -15.53
CA GLU A 347 19.69 6.26 -16.73
C GLU A 347 18.44 6.21 -17.63
N GLU A 348 17.56 5.24 -17.40
CA GLU A 348 16.31 5.00 -18.14
C GLU A 348 15.26 6.11 -17.97
N GLY A 349 15.23 6.80 -16.83
CA GLY A 349 14.21 7.84 -16.54
C GLY A 349 14.28 9.05 -17.47
N TRP A 350 15.49 9.57 -17.72
CA TRP A 350 15.71 10.67 -18.68
C TRP A 350 15.43 10.22 -20.12
N SER A 351 15.77 8.98 -20.45
CA SER A 351 15.44 8.40 -21.75
C SER A 351 13.92 8.30 -21.95
N LEU A 352 13.18 7.90 -20.91
CA LEU A 352 11.72 7.82 -20.93
C LEU A 352 11.06 9.20 -20.96
N PHE A 353 11.59 10.20 -20.23
CA PHE A 353 11.10 11.58 -20.28
C PHE A 353 11.22 12.18 -21.70
N GLY A 354 12.36 11.92 -22.36
CA GLY A 354 12.62 12.35 -23.74
C GLY A 354 11.99 11.47 -24.83
N ALA A 355 11.34 10.35 -24.48
CA ALA A 355 10.78 9.43 -25.45
C ALA A 355 9.45 9.96 -26.04
N GLU A 356 9.52 10.70 -27.15
CA GLU A 356 8.32 11.27 -27.82
C GLU A 356 7.31 10.21 -28.31
N HIS A 357 7.73 8.95 -28.43
CA HIS A 357 6.86 7.84 -28.82
C HIS A 357 6.05 7.25 -27.64
N GLU A 358 6.38 7.63 -26.40
CA GLU A 358 5.71 7.18 -25.19
C GLU A 358 4.57 8.14 -24.80
N SER A 359 3.56 7.64 -24.08
CA SER A 359 2.45 8.49 -23.63
C SER A 359 2.92 9.57 -22.65
N ASP A 360 2.26 10.74 -22.63
CA ASP A 360 2.58 11.84 -21.72
C ASP A 360 2.66 11.40 -20.25
N TYR A 361 1.74 10.53 -19.82
CA TYR A 361 1.77 9.93 -18.49
C TYR A 361 3.09 9.20 -18.20
N ARG A 362 3.53 8.31 -19.11
CA ARG A 362 4.78 7.54 -18.96
C ARG A 362 6.01 8.44 -19.02
N ARG A 363 6.01 9.45 -19.90
CA ARG A 363 7.11 10.43 -19.99
C ARG A 363 7.23 11.25 -18.71
N VAL A 364 6.12 11.74 -18.17
CA VAL A 364 6.07 12.48 -16.89
C VAL A 364 6.52 11.60 -15.72
N LEU A 365 6.15 10.32 -15.69
CA LEU A 365 6.69 9.37 -14.70
C LEU A 365 8.20 9.17 -14.86
N GLY A 366 8.71 9.07 -16.10
CA GLY A 366 10.14 9.01 -16.38
C GLY A 366 10.92 10.19 -15.78
N TRP A 367 10.31 11.38 -15.71
CA TRP A 367 10.89 12.52 -15.01
C TRP A 367 10.94 12.29 -13.49
N LEU A 368 9.83 11.90 -12.87
CA LEU A 368 9.74 11.64 -11.43
C LEU A 368 10.71 10.54 -10.97
N ASP A 369 10.93 9.52 -11.81
CA ASP A 369 11.80 8.37 -11.53
C ASP A 369 13.31 8.68 -11.66
N ASN A 370 13.72 9.92 -11.99
CA ASN A 370 15.12 10.29 -12.12
C ASN A 370 15.90 10.38 -10.79
N ARG A 371 17.24 10.22 -10.85
CA ARG A 371 18.15 10.29 -9.68
C ARG A 371 18.43 11.73 -9.23
N TRP A 372 17.51 12.32 -8.48
CA TRP A 372 17.61 13.72 -8.01
C TRP A 372 18.67 13.97 -6.90
N TRP A 373 19.30 12.93 -6.35
CA TRP A 373 20.26 13.06 -5.23
C TRP A 373 21.72 13.33 -5.61
N MET A 374 22.06 13.31 -6.91
CA MET A 374 23.43 13.66 -7.39
C MET A 374 23.64 15.17 -7.60
N SER A 375 22.65 15.99 -7.25
CA SER A 375 22.71 17.44 -7.46
C SER A 375 23.09 18.20 -6.19
N ASN A 376 23.85 19.29 -6.35
CA ASN A 376 24.31 20.18 -5.28
C ASN A 376 23.18 21.05 -4.67
N ASP A 377 21.93 20.89 -5.11
CA ASP A 377 20.79 21.75 -4.73
C ASP A 377 19.49 20.95 -4.51
N PRO A 378 19.41 20.12 -3.46
CA PRO A 378 18.29 19.22 -3.23
C PRO A 378 16.96 19.94 -3.03
N GLU A 379 16.94 21.12 -2.40
CA GLU A 379 15.70 21.84 -2.09
C GLU A 379 14.89 22.18 -3.35
N ASN A 380 15.57 22.68 -4.40
CA ASN A 380 14.92 23.06 -5.65
C ASN A 380 14.31 21.87 -6.40
N PHE A 381 14.89 20.67 -6.27
CA PHE A 381 14.32 19.46 -6.89
C PHE A 381 13.05 18.97 -6.21
N HIS A 382 12.95 19.07 -4.88
CA HIS A 382 11.74 18.66 -4.18
C HIS A 382 10.54 19.50 -4.64
N LYS A 383 10.73 20.81 -4.89
CA LYS A 383 9.66 21.70 -5.38
C LYS A 383 9.07 21.23 -6.71
N GLY A 384 9.93 20.85 -7.66
CA GLY A 384 9.49 20.31 -8.95
C GLY A 384 8.89 18.91 -8.83
N ILE A 385 9.44 18.04 -7.96
CA ILE A 385 8.86 16.72 -7.66
C ILE A 385 7.44 16.87 -7.13
N THR A 386 7.23 17.76 -6.16
CA THR A 386 5.88 18.06 -5.64
C THR A 386 4.98 18.58 -6.75
N ALA A 387 5.44 19.49 -7.59
CA ALA A 387 4.65 20.05 -8.69
C ALA A 387 4.22 18.99 -9.71
N VAL A 388 5.15 18.12 -10.11
CA VAL A 388 4.90 17.08 -11.10
C VAL A 388 4.09 15.92 -10.51
N THR A 389 4.28 15.61 -9.22
CA THR A 389 3.42 14.67 -8.49
C THR A 389 1.99 15.22 -8.40
N THR A 390 1.84 16.53 -8.15
CA THR A 390 0.54 17.24 -8.15
C THR A 390 -0.15 17.14 -9.50
N LEU A 391 0.60 17.34 -10.59
CA LEU A 391 0.08 17.13 -11.94
C LEU A 391 -0.46 15.70 -12.10
N VAL A 392 0.35 14.68 -11.78
CA VAL A 392 -0.02 13.27 -11.91
C VAL A 392 -1.28 12.94 -11.10
N ASP A 393 -1.33 13.35 -9.85
CA ASP A 393 -2.45 13.07 -8.96
C ASP A 393 -3.73 13.80 -9.39
N LEU A 394 -3.64 15.06 -9.84
CA LEU A 394 -4.78 15.81 -10.38
C LEU A 394 -5.30 15.21 -11.69
N MET A 395 -4.41 14.84 -12.62
CA MET A 395 -4.78 14.22 -13.90
C MET A 395 -5.47 12.86 -13.69
N ILE A 396 -5.02 12.07 -12.70
CA ILE A 396 -5.67 10.82 -12.31
C ILE A 396 -7.00 11.08 -11.60
N TRP A 397 -7.04 12.05 -10.68
CA TRP A 397 -8.25 12.42 -9.94
C TRP A 397 -9.37 12.88 -10.88
N ARG A 398 -9.03 13.69 -11.89
CA ARG A 398 -9.93 14.15 -12.95
C ARG A 398 -10.25 13.07 -13.99
N GLY A 399 -9.56 11.93 -13.96
CA GLY A 399 -9.78 10.81 -14.87
C GLY A 399 -9.20 11.01 -16.27
N LEU A 400 -8.33 12.01 -16.46
CA LEU A 400 -7.62 12.31 -17.70
C LEU A 400 -6.49 11.31 -17.96
N TRP A 401 -5.82 10.86 -16.90
CA TRP A 401 -4.85 9.77 -16.94
C TRP A 401 -5.37 8.53 -16.22
N LYS A 402 -4.99 7.36 -16.74
CA LYS A 402 -5.21 6.06 -16.10
C LYS A 402 -3.86 5.55 -15.63
N ARG A 403 -3.78 5.11 -14.37
CA ARG A 403 -2.60 4.35 -13.90
C ARG A 403 -2.52 3.08 -14.75
N GLN A 404 -1.50 3.03 -15.60
CA GLN A 404 -1.22 1.89 -16.48
C GLN A 404 -0.52 0.77 -15.72
#